data_AF-A0A1H4DVE5-F1
#
_entry.id   AF-A0A1H4DVE5-F1
#
_cell.length_a   1.000
_cell.length_b   1.000
_cell.length_c   1.000
_cell.angle_alpha   90.00
_cell.angle_beta   90.00
_cell.angle_gamma   90.00
#
_symmetry.space_group_name_H-M   'P 1'
#
loop_
_entity.id
_entity.type
_entity.pdbx_description
1 polymer ?
#
loop_
_entity_poly.entity_id
_entity_poly.type
_entity_poly.pdbx_seq_one_letter_code
_entity_poly.pdbx_strand_id
1 'polypeptide(L)'
;MEQKPGDYVGKKYVIYGYVTQADANTAPAFRAHTSGEKKRRWYDYPVNTLVIPGDDIETTVVTDDLVTLYVEVREAFSYSTTMDGSTTVPAVTAHVVEITGQKK
;
A
#
# COMPACT_ATOMS: atom_id res chain seq x y z
N MET A 1 -18.63 9.05 16.87
CA MET A 1 -18.88 7.70 16.33
C MET A 1 -17.55 7.21 15.79
N GLU A 2 -17.06 6.08 16.30
CA GLU A 2 -15.77 5.51 15.94
C GLU A 2 -15.95 4.68 14.66
N GLN A 3 -15.30 5.10 13.58
CA GLN A 3 -15.41 4.44 12.28
C GLN A 3 -14.61 3.14 12.34
N LYS A 4 -15.27 2.00 12.11
CA LYS A 4 -14.60 0.69 12.16
C LYS A 4 -13.87 0.47 10.84
N PRO A 5 -12.74 -0.27 10.84
CA PRO A 5 -12.00 -0.58 9.60
C PRO A 5 -12.87 -1.18 8.49
N GLY A 6 -13.90 -1.96 8.86
CA GLY A 6 -14.87 -2.56 7.93
C GLY A 6 -15.77 -1.57 7.19
N ASP A 7 -16.00 -0.37 7.73
CA ASP A 7 -16.92 0.63 7.15
C ASP A 7 -16.39 1.26 5.84
N TYR A 8 -15.16 0.91 5.47
CA TYR A 8 -14.47 1.43 4.29
C TYR A 8 -14.22 0.38 3.21
N VAL A 9 -14.50 -0.90 3.49
CA VAL A 9 -14.30 -1.99 2.53
C VAL A 9 -15.09 -1.71 1.25
N GLY A 10 -14.46 -1.90 0.09
CA GLY A 10 -15.04 -1.64 -1.23
C GLY A 10 -15.05 -0.17 -1.66
N LYS A 11 -14.64 0.77 -0.79
CA LYS A 11 -14.48 2.18 -1.18
C LYS A 11 -13.19 2.38 -1.96
N LYS A 12 -13.25 3.25 -2.97
CA LYS A 12 -12.12 3.59 -3.84
C LYS A 12 -11.48 4.91 -3.44
N TYR A 13 -10.16 4.95 -3.45
CA TYR A 13 -9.36 6.12 -3.09
C TYR A 13 -8.16 6.28 -4.01
N VAL A 14 -7.67 7.51 -4.14
CA VAL A 14 -6.32 7.78 -4.63
C VAL A 14 -5.43 7.96 -3.43
N ILE A 15 -4.35 7.19 -3.36
CA ILE A 15 -3.34 7.30 -2.31
C ILE A 15 -1.95 7.42 -2.92
N TYR A 16 -1.05 8.04 -2.18
CA TYR A 16 0.33 8.27 -2.57
C TYR A 16 1.23 7.53 -1.61
N GLY A 17 2.37 7.03 -2.09
CA GLY A 17 3.26 6.31 -1.19
C GLY A 17 4.69 6.13 -1.67
N TYR A 18 5.45 5.55 -0.77
CA TYR A 18 6.84 5.15 -0.94
C TYR A 18 6.96 3.66 -0.66
N VAL A 19 7.51 2.92 -1.61
CA VAL A 19 7.60 1.46 -1.56
C VAL A 19 8.76 1.06 -0.68
N THR A 20 8.45 0.33 0.39
CA THR A 20 9.43 -0.13 1.37
C THR A 20 9.89 -1.54 1.11
N GLN A 21 9.05 -2.38 0.49
CA GLN A 21 9.38 -3.77 0.15
C GLN A 21 8.56 -4.23 -1.07
N ALA A 22 9.21 -4.79 -2.08
CA ALA A 22 8.57 -5.45 -3.20
C ALA A 22 9.31 -6.78 -3.51
N ASP A 23 8.57 -7.89 -3.59
CA ASP A 23 9.13 -9.21 -3.85
C ASP A 23 8.79 -9.66 -5.27
N ALA A 24 9.76 -9.59 -6.18
CA ALA A 24 9.55 -9.81 -7.62
C ALA A 24 9.18 -11.25 -8.04
N ASN A 25 9.16 -12.23 -7.11
CA ASN A 25 9.27 -13.65 -7.48
C ASN A 25 8.00 -14.50 -7.30
N THR A 26 6.94 -14.06 -6.61
CA THR A 26 5.76 -14.96 -6.43
C THR A 26 4.42 -14.27 -6.17
N ALA A 27 4.41 -13.04 -5.69
CA ALA A 27 3.19 -12.27 -5.50
C ALA A 27 3.48 -10.82 -5.90
N PRO A 28 2.67 -10.19 -6.78
CA PRO A 28 2.87 -8.79 -7.16
C PRO A 28 2.63 -7.81 -6.00
N ALA A 29 2.22 -8.32 -4.83
CA ALA A 29 1.97 -7.51 -3.66
C ALA A 29 3.26 -6.87 -3.13
N PHE A 30 3.15 -5.63 -2.69
CA PHE A 30 4.25 -4.86 -2.13
C PHE A 30 3.79 -4.08 -0.89
N ARG A 31 4.75 -3.71 -0.03
CA ARG A 31 4.51 -2.81 1.10
C ARG A 31 4.91 -1.40 0.72
N ALA A 32 4.03 -0.46 1.05
CA ALA A 32 4.30 0.96 0.90
C ALA A 32 3.88 1.73 2.13
N HIS A 33 4.64 2.76 2.47
CA HIS A 33 4.16 3.80 3.37
C HIS A 33 3.32 4.77 2.55
N THR A 34 2.07 4.99 2.95
CA THR A 34 1.09 5.76 2.17
C THR A 34 0.45 6.91 2.95
N SER A 35 -0.20 7.79 2.21
CA SER A 35 -1.06 8.87 2.70
C SER A 35 -2.13 9.20 1.65
N GLY A 36 -3.26 9.80 2.09
CA GLY A 36 -4.26 10.36 1.19
C GLY A 36 -3.79 11.61 0.44
N GLU A 37 -2.62 12.15 0.78
CA GLU A 37 -2.02 13.32 0.12
C GLU A 37 -0.59 13.02 -0.31
N LYS A 38 -0.19 13.58 -1.45
CA LYS A 38 1.21 13.53 -1.89
C LYS A 38 2.09 14.28 -0.90
N LYS A 39 3.14 13.63 -0.40
CA LYS A 39 4.10 14.25 0.52
C LYS A 39 5.36 14.68 -0.20
N ARG A 40 6.04 15.68 0.37
CA ARG A 40 7.27 16.24 -0.20
C ARG A 40 8.47 15.32 0.00
N ARG A 41 8.52 14.60 1.13
CA ARG A 41 9.62 13.67 1.46
C ARG A 41 9.08 12.25 1.60
N TRP A 42 9.87 11.28 1.18
CA TRP A 42 9.48 9.86 1.16
C TRP A 42 9.19 9.28 2.55
N TYR A 43 9.73 9.87 3.61
CA TYR A 43 9.53 9.40 4.99
C TYR A 43 8.34 10.07 5.69
N ASP A 44 7.66 11.02 5.04
CA ASP A 44 6.50 11.72 5.60
C ASP A 44 5.18 10.93 5.42
N TYR A 45 5.23 9.75 4.77
CA TYR A 45 4.09 8.86 4.62
C TYR A 45 3.91 8.00 5.88
N PRO A 46 2.81 8.18 6.66
CA PRO A 46 2.73 7.59 7.99
C PRO A 46 2.08 6.20 8.03
N VAL A 47 1.37 5.78 6.98
CA VAL A 47 0.54 4.56 7.01
C VAL A 47 1.23 3.42 6.30
N ASN A 48 1.65 2.39 7.04
CA ASN A 48 2.13 1.16 6.41
C ASN A 48 0.95 0.41 5.78
N THR A 49 1.00 0.19 4.46
CA THR A 49 -0.09 -0.37 3.66
C THR A 49 0.40 -1.56 2.87
N LEU A 50 -0.38 -2.64 2.89
CA LEU A 50 -0.20 -3.76 1.97
C LEU A 50 -0.96 -3.48 0.67
N VAL A 51 -0.25 -3.39 -0.44
CA VAL A 51 -0.84 -3.15 -1.76
C VAL A 51 -0.82 -4.44 -2.55
N ILE A 52 -1.98 -4.85 -3.05
CA ILE A 52 -2.14 -6.04 -3.87
C ILE A 52 -2.59 -5.57 -5.25
N PRO A 53 -1.72 -5.55 -6.27
CA PRO A 53 -2.12 -5.23 -7.62
C PRO A 53 -3.20 -6.18 -8.14
N GLY A 54 -4.12 -5.66 -8.97
CA GLY A 54 -5.01 -6.49 -9.77
C GLY A 54 -4.25 -7.34 -10.79
N ASP A 55 -4.89 -8.39 -11.29
CA ASP A 55 -4.28 -9.34 -12.24
C ASP A 55 -3.93 -8.68 -13.59
N ASP A 56 -4.51 -7.51 -13.89
CA ASP A 56 -4.29 -6.70 -15.08
C ASP A 56 -3.14 -5.68 -14.95
N ILE A 57 -2.52 -5.57 -13.78
CA ILE A 57 -1.40 -4.66 -13.54
C ILE A 57 -0.09 -5.31 -13.97
N GLU A 58 0.45 -4.87 -15.10
CA GLU A 58 1.75 -5.31 -15.61
C GLU A 58 2.93 -4.48 -15.06
N THR A 59 2.66 -3.40 -14.33
CA THR A 59 3.70 -2.52 -13.77
C THR A 59 4.48 -3.22 -12.65
N THR A 60 5.75 -3.50 -12.89
CA THR A 60 6.67 -3.99 -11.85
C THR A 60 7.12 -2.83 -10.97
N VAL A 61 6.71 -2.89 -9.70
CA VAL A 61 7.15 -1.97 -8.64
C VAL A 61 8.37 -2.55 -7.93
N VAL A 62 9.35 -1.71 -7.62
CA VAL A 62 10.54 -2.09 -6.84
C VAL A 62 10.64 -1.28 -5.55
N THR A 63 11.42 -1.80 -4.60
CA THR A 63 11.79 -1.04 -3.40
C THR A 63 12.36 0.33 -3.79
N ASP A 64 12.04 1.35 -3.01
CA ASP A 64 12.42 2.75 -3.21
C ASP A 64 11.61 3.56 -4.25
N ASP A 65 10.64 2.95 -4.94
CA ASP A 65 9.70 3.65 -5.81
C ASP A 65 8.78 4.61 -5.04
N LEU A 66 8.48 5.75 -5.65
CA LEU A 66 7.39 6.64 -5.26
C LEU A 66 6.19 6.38 -6.18
N VAL A 67 5.04 6.08 -5.60
CA VAL A 67 3.86 5.62 -6.35
C VAL A 67 2.63 6.50 -6.11
N THR A 68 1.81 6.62 -7.15
CA THR A 68 0.40 7.03 -7.04
C THR A 68 -0.46 5.81 -7.34
N LEU A 69 -1.41 5.51 -6.45
CA LEU A 69 -2.19 4.28 -6.48
C LEU A 69 -3.68 4.63 -6.48
N TYR A 70 -4.41 4.05 -7.43
CA TYR A 70 -5.86 4.07 -7.42
C TYR A 70 -6.31 2.75 -6.83
N VAL A 71 -6.83 2.80 -5.61
CA VAL A 71 -7.01 1.63 -4.78
C VAL A 71 -8.44 1.43 -4.35
N GLU A 72 -8.78 0.20 -4.03
CA GLU A 72 -9.98 -0.19 -3.34
C GLU A 72 -9.62 -0.82 -2.00
N VAL A 73 -10.23 -0.33 -0.93
CA VAL A 73 -9.95 -0.80 0.43
C VAL A 73 -10.44 -2.24 0.57
N ARG A 74 -9.53 -3.13 0.97
CA ARG A 74 -9.86 -4.46 1.49
C ARG A 74 -10.02 -4.38 3.01
N GLU A 75 -10.49 -5.46 3.61
CA GLU A 75 -10.41 -5.61 5.06
C GLU A 75 -8.95 -5.44 5.56
N ALA A 76 -8.80 -4.98 6.80
CA ALA A 76 -7.49 -4.84 7.40
C ALA A 76 -6.79 -6.20 7.48
N PHE A 77 -5.52 -6.25 7.07
CA PHE A 77 -4.72 -7.46 7.08
C PHE A 77 -3.89 -7.51 8.35
N SER A 78 -4.16 -8.49 9.20
CA SER A 78 -3.41 -8.76 10.42
C SER A 78 -2.43 -9.91 10.19
N TYR A 79 -1.15 -9.71 10.51
CA TYR A 79 -0.14 -10.77 10.46
C TYR A 79 0.66 -10.86 11.75
N SER A 80 1.01 -12.10 12.12
CA SER A 80 1.84 -12.39 13.30
C SER A 80 3.30 -12.09 13.00
N THR A 81 3.93 -11.36 13.91
CA THR A 81 5.37 -11.07 13.90
C THR A 81 6.10 -12.04 14.82
N THR A 82 7.40 -12.23 14.59
CA THR A 82 8.24 -13.23 15.30
C THR A 82 8.42 -12.96 16.80
N MET A 83 8.02 -11.78 17.30
CA MET A 83 8.01 -11.41 18.72
C MET A 83 6.59 -11.26 19.26
N ASP A 84 5.76 -12.30 19.11
CA ASP A 84 4.43 -12.43 19.76
C ASP A 84 3.47 -11.23 19.55
N GLY A 85 3.71 -10.42 18.51
CA GLY A 85 2.91 -9.24 18.18
C GLY A 85 2.14 -9.46 16.89
N SER A 86 0.87 -9.10 16.85
CA SER A 86 0.11 -8.99 15.59
C SER A 86 0.17 -7.55 15.09
N THR A 87 0.60 -7.34 13.85
CA THR A 87 0.48 -6.03 13.19
C THR A 87 -0.74 -6.06 12.30
N THR A 88 -1.60 -5.04 12.43
CA THR A 88 -2.73 -4.83 11.53
C THR A 88 -2.41 -3.65 10.62
N VAL A 89 -2.35 -3.91 9.31
CA VAL A 89 -2.19 -2.88 8.28
C VAL A 89 -3.43 -2.82 7.42
N PRO A 90 -3.81 -1.63 6.91
CA PRO A 90 -4.76 -1.58 5.81
C PRO A 90 -4.20 -2.37 4.62
N ALA A 91 -5.04 -3.24 4.04
CA ALA A 91 -4.78 -3.89 2.77
C ALA A 91 -5.68 -3.27 1.70
N VAL A 92 -5.14 -3.12 0.49
CA VAL A 92 -5.86 -2.51 -0.62
C VAL A 92 -5.60 -3.26 -1.92
N THR A 93 -6.59 -3.30 -2.80
CA THR A 93 -6.39 -3.70 -4.20
C THR A 93 -5.97 -2.48 -5.00
N ALA A 94 -4.87 -2.53 -5.74
CA ALA A 94 -4.53 -1.46 -6.68
C ALA A 94 -5.09 -1.79 -8.07
N HIS A 95 -5.90 -0.87 -8.60
CA HIS A 95 -6.47 -0.90 -9.95
C HIS A 95 -5.64 -0.09 -10.95
N VAL A 96 -4.81 0.83 -10.46
CA VAL A 96 -3.81 1.55 -11.26
C VAL A 96 -2.60 1.80 -10.37
N VAL A 97 -1.40 1.58 -10.93
CA VAL A 97 -0.12 1.83 -10.29
C VAL A 97 0.74 2.72 -11.18
N GLU A 98 1.00 3.94 -10.73
CA GLU A 98 1.85 4.90 -11.43
C GLU A 98 3.15 5.12 -10.64
N ILE A 99 4.29 4.84 -11.26
CA ILE A 99 5.61 5.16 -10.69
C ILE A 99 5.91 6.63 -11.01
N THR A 100 6.03 7.44 -9.96
CA THR A 100 6.23 8.89 -10.04
C THR A 100 7.66 9.33 -9.72
N GLY A 101 8.52 8.39 -9.34
CA GLY A 101 9.94 8.62 -9.10
C GLY A 101 10.56 7.49 -8.28
N GLN A 102 11.83 7.66 -7.92
CA GLN A 102 12.57 6.78 -7.02
C GLN A 102 13.38 7.61 -6.03
N LYS A 103 13.56 7.08 -4.83
CA LYS A 103 14.52 7.63 -3.88
C LYS A 103 15.94 7.47 -4.44
N LYS A 104 16.68 8.57 -4.50
CA LYS A 104 18.11 8.58 -4.77
C LYS A 104 18.91 8.35 -3.49
#